data_AF-A0A7S3LDA4-F1
#
_entry.id   AF-A0A7S3LDA4-F1
#
_cell.length_a   1.000
_cell.length_b   1.000
_cell.length_c   1.000
_cell.angle_alpha   90.00
_cell.angle_beta   90.00
_cell.angle_gamma   90.00
#
_symmetry.space_group_name_H-M   'P 1'
#
loop_
_entity.id
_entity.type
_entity.pdbx_description
1 polymer ?
#
loop_
_entity_poly.entity_id
_entity_poly.type
_entity_poly.pdbx_seq_one_letter_code
_entity_poly.pdbx_strand_id
1 'polypeptide(L)'
;MSVRRGRSLVSLWWKESSRCHRRCLSSTVGTNDQKKVVVALSGGVDSAVATGLLQQQGNIITEAIHMTNWNANDDDSITSCMEQDWRDAQTVAQHYGISVRHQSFEKEYWHQVFEPYLEDLSTKGWMGNPDIECNVRVKFGVLREHVQ
;
A
#
# COMPACT_ATOMS: atom_id res chain seq x y z
N MET A 1 16.41 21.51 -45.81
CA MET A 1 15.79 20.22 -45.46
C MET A 1 15.53 20.22 -43.96
N SER A 2 14.27 20.38 -43.54
CA SER A 2 13.88 20.45 -42.12
C SER A 2 13.47 19.06 -41.64
N VAL A 3 14.24 18.48 -40.73
CA VAL A 3 13.94 17.19 -40.10
C VAL A 3 12.88 17.42 -39.01
N ARG A 4 11.66 16.96 -39.24
CA ARG A 4 10.60 16.95 -38.21
C ARG A 4 10.93 15.88 -37.17
N ARG A 5 11.21 16.29 -35.93
CA ARG A 5 11.34 15.39 -34.77
C ARG A 5 9.98 14.71 -34.50
N GLY A 6 9.92 13.39 -34.68
CA GLY A 6 8.75 12.57 -34.33
C GLY A 6 8.55 12.52 -32.81
N ARG A 7 7.31 12.67 -32.36
CA ARG A 7 6.93 12.49 -30.96
C ARG A 7 6.95 10.99 -30.61
N SER A 8 7.51 10.65 -29.44
CA SER A 8 7.56 9.28 -28.92
C SER A 8 6.16 8.68 -28.76
N LEU A 9 5.99 7.42 -29.16
CA LEU A 9 4.76 6.64 -29.06
C LEU A 9 4.18 6.60 -27.64
N VAL A 10 5.02 6.71 -26.61
CA VAL A 10 4.60 6.77 -25.19
C VAL A 10 3.76 8.02 -24.89
N SER A 11 4.13 9.15 -25.50
CA SER A 11 3.41 10.43 -25.31
C SER A 11 2.07 10.50 -26.07
N LEU A 12 1.91 9.68 -27.12
CA LEU A 12 0.67 9.53 -27.87
C LEU A 12 -0.31 8.63 -27.11
N TRP A 13 0.17 7.49 -26.60
CA TRP A 13 -0.61 6.58 -25.77
C TRP A 13 -1.16 7.30 -24.52
N TRP A 14 -0.34 8.07 -23.80
CA TRP A 14 -0.77 8.82 -22.61
C TRP A 14 -1.87 9.85 -22.90
N LYS A 15 -1.84 10.48 -24.08
CA LYS A 15 -2.88 11.44 -24.51
C LYS A 15 -4.16 10.76 -24.97
N GLU A 16 -4.10 9.56 -25.51
CA GLU A 16 -5.26 8.79 -25.95
C GLU A 16 -6.01 8.13 -24.77
N SER A 17 -5.29 7.60 -23.78
CA SER A 17 -5.88 7.07 -22.54
C SER A 17 -6.61 8.17 -21.74
N SER A 18 -6.07 9.39 -21.77
CA SER A 18 -6.67 10.59 -21.14
C SER A 18 -7.94 11.11 -21.81
N ARG A 19 -8.30 10.58 -22.98
CA ARG A 19 -9.46 11.03 -23.77
C ARG A 19 -10.71 10.18 -23.50
N CYS A 20 -10.54 8.91 -23.14
CA CYS A 20 -11.65 8.02 -22.78
C CYS A 20 -12.19 8.30 -21.35
N HIS A 21 -11.33 8.79 -20.44
CA HIS A 21 -11.74 9.11 -19.06
C HIS A 21 -12.68 10.32 -18.94
N ARG A 22 -12.72 11.20 -19.95
CA ARG A 22 -13.42 12.49 -19.85
C ARG A 22 -14.94 12.42 -20.06
N ARG A 23 -15.48 11.28 -20.52
CA ARG A 23 -16.88 11.16 -20.93
C ARG A 23 -17.79 10.41 -19.94
N CYS A 24 -17.24 9.82 -18.89
CA CYS A 24 -18.03 9.15 -17.83
C CYS A 24 -18.09 9.92 -16.49
N LEU A 25 -17.36 11.03 -16.35
CA LEU A 25 -17.33 11.82 -15.12
C LEU A 25 -18.46 12.88 -15.03
N SER A 26 -19.48 12.80 -15.88
CA SER A 26 -20.67 13.64 -15.77
C SER A 26 -21.71 12.95 -14.88
N SER A 27 -21.40 12.85 -13.60
CA SER A 27 -22.43 12.82 -12.58
C SER A 27 -21.93 13.66 -11.42
N THR A 28 -22.41 14.89 -11.36
CA THR A 28 -22.23 15.80 -10.24
C THR A 28 -23.04 15.24 -9.07
N VAL A 29 -22.49 14.26 -8.35
CA VAL A 29 -23.04 13.87 -7.05
C VAL A 29 -22.51 14.87 -6.04
N GLY A 30 -23.34 15.87 -5.77
CA GLY A 30 -23.15 16.78 -4.65
C GLY A 30 -23.34 16.02 -3.35
N THR A 31 -22.23 15.61 -2.73
CA THR A 31 -22.14 15.39 -1.29
C THR A 31 -20.79 15.93 -0.85
N ASN A 32 -20.78 16.93 0.03
CA ASN A 32 -19.59 17.50 0.68
C ASN A 32 -18.90 16.50 1.65
N ASP A 33 -19.08 15.20 1.43
CA ASP A 33 -18.67 14.14 2.33
C ASP A 33 -17.27 13.67 1.91
N GLN A 34 -16.27 14.41 2.39
CA GLN A 34 -14.86 14.06 2.21
C GLN A 34 -14.59 12.72 2.89
N LYS A 35 -14.39 11.67 2.10
CA LYS A 35 -14.11 10.33 2.62
C LYS A 35 -12.66 10.26 3.09
N LYS A 36 -12.45 9.81 4.32
CA LYS A 36 -11.10 9.49 4.81
C LYS A 36 -10.76 8.06 4.44
N VAL A 37 -9.59 7.86 3.83
CA VAL A 37 -9.07 6.54 3.48
C VAL A 37 -7.65 6.43 4.01
N VAL A 38 -7.39 5.36 4.76
CA VAL A 38 -6.05 5.00 5.19
C VAL A 38 -5.52 3.89 4.29
N VAL A 39 -4.36 4.13 3.68
CA VAL A 39 -3.67 3.15 2.83
C VAL A 39 -2.55 2.49 3.62
N ALA A 40 -2.59 1.16 3.69
CA ALA A 40 -1.43 0.38 4.11
C ALA A 40 -0.36 0.41 3.00
N LEU A 41 0.66 1.25 3.17
CA LEU A 41 1.69 1.52 2.18
C LEU A 41 2.93 0.68 2.46
N SER A 42 3.10 -0.42 1.72
CA SER A 42 4.19 -1.37 1.97
C SER A 42 5.56 -0.93 1.44
N GLY A 43 5.61 0.07 0.57
CA GLY A 43 6.79 0.41 -0.23
C GLY A 43 6.77 -0.22 -1.63
N GLY A 44 5.90 -1.20 -1.86
CA GLY A 44 5.71 -1.84 -3.16
C GLY A 44 4.85 -1.06 -4.14
N VAL A 45 4.98 -1.39 -5.43
CA VAL A 45 4.32 -0.71 -6.55
C VAL A 45 2.80 -0.70 -6.46
N ASP A 46 2.17 -1.79 -6.02
CA ASP A 46 0.71 -1.91 -5.98
C ASP A 46 0.08 -0.90 -5.02
N SER A 47 0.68 -0.78 -3.82
CA SER A 47 0.24 0.17 -2.81
C SER A 47 0.46 1.63 -3.25
N ALA A 48 1.54 1.89 -3.98
CA ALA A 48 1.85 3.20 -4.54
C ALA A 48 0.88 3.62 -5.65
N VAL A 49 0.54 2.69 -6.56
CA VAL A 49 -0.44 2.93 -7.62
C VAL A 49 -1.84 3.11 -7.03
N ALA A 50 -2.23 2.29 -6.04
CA ALA A 50 -3.50 2.43 -5.35
C ALA A 50 -3.64 3.83 -4.70
N THR A 51 -2.57 4.30 -4.05
CA THR A 51 -2.50 5.65 -3.49
C THR A 51 -2.71 6.73 -4.56
N GLY A 52 -2.02 6.61 -5.70
CA GLY A 52 -2.16 7.55 -6.82
C GLY A 52 -3.58 7.57 -7.39
N LEU A 53 -4.25 6.41 -7.49
CA LEU A 53 -5.63 6.32 -7.95
C LEU A 53 -6.62 6.98 -6.99
N LEU A 54 -6.40 6.86 -5.67
CA LEU A 54 -7.23 7.53 -4.66
C LEU A 54 -7.09 9.05 -4.73
N GLN A 55 -5.86 9.55 -4.89
CA GLN A 55 -5.59 10.99 -5.05
C GLN A 55 -6.27 11.59 -6.28
N GLN A 56 -6.38 10.84 -7.38
CA GLN A 56 -7.06 11.30 -8.60
C GLN A 56 -8.57 11.48 -8.45
N GLN A 57 -9.21 10.88 -7.43
CA GLN A 57 -10.66 10.95 -7.23
C GLN A 57 -11.13 12.28 -6.62
N GLY A 58 -10.22 13.13 -6.11
CA GLY A 58 -10.47 14.53 -5.73
C GLY A 58 -11.35 14.78 -4.48
N ASN A 59 -12.06 13.76 -3.98
CA ASN A 59 -12.96 13.83 -2.81
C ASN A 59 -12.52 12.90 -1.66
N ILE A 60 -11.24 12.52 -1.63
CA ILE A 60 -10.68 11.58 -0.65
C ILE A 60 -9.52 12.23 0.10
N ILE A 61 -9.64 12.28 1.42
CA ILE A 61 -8.52 12.59 2.32
C ILE A 61 -7.76 11.28 2.54
N THR A 62 -6.53 11.20 2.00
CA THR A 62 -5.70 9.99 2.08
C THR A 62 -4.62 10.16 3.14
N GLU A 63 -4.52 9.20 4.05
CA GLU A 63 -3.39 9.02 4.96
C GLU A 63 -2.74 7.65 4.68
N ALA A 64 -1.45 7.52 4.96
CA ALA A 64 -0.74 6.26 4.78
C ALA A 64 -0.17 5.73 6.10
N ILE A 65 -0.12 4.40 6.22
CA ILE A 65 0.56 3.69 7.30
C ILE A 65 1.47 2.64 6.68
N HIS A 66 2.74 2.66 7.06
CA HIS A 66 3.68 1.58 6.80
C HIS A 66 3.77 0.71 8.05
N MET A 67 3.55 -0.60 7.88
CA MET A 67 3.55 -1.54 8.99
C MET A 67 4.85 -2.35 9.01
N THR A 68 5.43 -2.51 10.20
CA THR A 68 6.50 -3.47 10.45
C THR A 68 5.98 -4.59 11.33
N ASN A 69 5.90 -5.80 10.78
CA ASN A 69 5.29 -6.96 11.45
C ASN A 69 6.30 -8.03 11.87
N TRP A 70 7.58 -7.81 11.57
CA TRP A 70 8.64 -8.75 11.85
C TRP A 70 9.89 -8.00 12.28
N ASN A 71 10.69 -8.60 13.15
CA ASN A 71 12.01 -8.10 13.51
C ASN A 71 13.07 -9.09 13.03
N ALA A 72 14.08 -8.56 12.35
CA ALA A 72 15.15 -9.33 11.75
C ALA A 72 16.12 -9.95 12.78
N ASN A 73 16.03 -9.62 14.07
CA ASN A 73 16.91 -10.12 15.13
C ASN A 73 18.40 -10.12 14.71
N ASP A 74 18.88 -8.96 14.25
CA ASP A 74 20.25 -8.71 13.80
C ASP A 74 20.66 -9.38 12.47
N ASP A 75 19.72 -9.87 11.67
CA ASP A 75 19.99 -10.15 10.25
C ASP A 75 20.06 -8.84 9.46
N ASP A 76 21.30 -8.41 9.16
CA ASP A 76 21.59 -7.18 8.41
C ASP A 76 20.88 -7.13 7.05
N SER A 77 20.72 -8.27 6.40
CA SER A 77 20.09 -8.34 5.07
C SER A 77 18.60 -8.05 5.15
N ILE A 78 17.90 -8.66 6.10
CA ILE A 78 16.47 -8.44 6.32
C ILE A 78 16.23 -7.01 6.83
N THR A 79 17.07 -6.54 7.75
CA THR A 79 17.02 -5.16 8.27
C THR A 79 17.15 -4.15 7.14
N SER A 80 18.13 -4.33 6.24
CA SER A 80 18.34 -3.42 5.10
C SER A 80 17.14 -3.38 4.14
N CYS A 81 16.49 -4.53 3.93
CA CYS A 81 15.30 -4.62 3.09
C CYS A 81 14.13 -3.85 3.70
N MET A 82 13.87 -4.02 5.00
CA MET A 82 12.80 -3.33 5.71
C MET A 82 13.02 -1.81 5.76
N GLU A 83 14.27 -1.37 5.95
CA GLU A 83 14.61 0.05 5.86
C GLU A 83 14.38 0.61 4.46
N GLN A 84 14.69 -0.18 3.43
CA GLN A 84 14.47 0.22 2.04
C GLN A 84 12.96 0.35 1.74
N ASP A 85 12.15 -0.62 2.14
CA ASP A 85 10.69 -0.58 2.00
C ASP A 85 10.10 0.66 2.71
N TRP A 86 10.62 1.00 3.90
CA TRP A 86 10.22 2.22 4.60
C TRP A 86 10.60 3.50 3.85
N ARG A 87 11.83 3.58 3.32
CA ARG A 87 12.28 4.72 2.49
C ARG A 87 11.45 4.86 1.21
N ASP A 88 11.07 3.75 0.58
CA ASP A 88 10.24 3.75 -0.61
C ASP A 88 8.81 4.21 -0.29
N ALA A 89 8.23 3.75 0.82
CA ALA A 89 6.94 4.26 1.32
C ALA A 89 6.98 5.78 1.59
N GLN A 90 8.05 6.29 2.21
CA GLN A 90 8.24 7.72 2.41
C GLN A 90 8.34 8.49 1.09
N THR A 91 9.08 7.96 0.12
CA THR A 91 9.25 8.57 -1.20
C THR A 91 7.91 8.66 -1.95
N VAL A 92 7.11 7.60 -1.89
CA VAL A 92 5.76 7.57 -2.48
C VAL A 92 4.84 8.57 -1.78
N ALA A 93 4.85 8.62 -0.45
CA ALA A 93 4.04 9.57 0.32
C ALA A 93 4.39 11.02 -0.01
N GLN A 94 5.70 11.33 -0.10
CA GLN A 94 6.20 12.65 -0.54
C GLN A 94 5.78 12.98 -1.96
N HIS A 95 5.86 12.03 -2.88
CA HIS A 95 5.47 12.23 -4.29
C HIS A 95 4.00 12.65 -4.42
N TYR A 96 3.12 12.05 -3.64
CA TYR A 96 1.68 12.35 -3.64
C TYR A 96 1.26 13.42 -2.63
N GLY A 97 2.19 13.95 -1.83
CA GLY A 97 1.89 15.00 -0.83
C GLY A 97 1.01 14.52 0.34
N ILE A 98 1.10 13.24 0.72
CA ILE A 98 0.33 12.65 1.84
C ILE A 98 1.23 12.36 3.04
N SER A 99 0.63 12.29 4.23
CA SER A 99 1.34 11.86 5.44
C SER A 99 1.47 10.34 5.47
N VAL A 100 2.62 9.84 5.92
CA VAL A 100 2.83 8.43 6.21
C VAL A 100 3.35 8.25 7.63
N ARG A 101 2.73 7.35 8.39
CA ARG A 101 3.18 6.95 9.74
C ARG A 101 3.76 5.55 9.69
N HIS A 102 4.80 5.32 10.49
CA HIS A 102 5.33 3.99 10.74
C HIS A 102 4.67 3.40 11.98
N GLN A 103 4.25 2.14 11.91
CA GLN A 103 3.66 1.43 13.05
C GLN A 103 4.17 0.00 13.09
N SER A 104 4.69 -0.43 14.25
CA SER A 104 5.04 -1.83 14.48
C SER A 104 3.83 -2.60 14.99
N PHE A 105 3.58 -3.77 14.39
CA PHE A 105 2.64 -4.80 14.87
C PHE A 105 3.33 -6.16 15.03
N GLU A 106 4.63 -6.12 15.31
CA GLU A 106 5.46 -7.32 15.47
C GLU A 106 4.94 -8.26 16.56
N LYS A 107 4.54 -7.70 17.71
CA LYS A 107 4.03 -8.50 18.83
C LYS A 107 2.73 -9.19 18.46
N GLU A 108 1.82 -8.47 17.82
CA GLU A 108 0.54 -8.99 17.39
C GLU A 108 0.73 -10.04 16.31
N TYR A 109 1.61 -9.81 15.33
CA TYR A 109 1.95 -10.81 14.33
C TYR A 109 2.55 -12.07 14.96
N TRP A 110 3.50 -11.91 15.89
CA TRP A 110 4.14 -13.02 16.58
C TRP A 110 3.11 -13.91 17.30
N HIS A 111 2.30 -13.31 18.17
CA HIS A 111 1.36 -14.06 18.99
C HIS A 111 0.12 -14.56 18.24
N GLN A 112 -0.34 -13.82 17.24
CA GLN A 112 -1.62 -14.14 16.59
C GLN A 112 -1.45 -14.91 15.28
N VAL A 113 -0.28 -14.86 14.64
CA VAL A 113 -0.01 -15.52 13.35
C VAL A 113 1.10 -16.55 13.47
N PHE A 114 2.27 -16.15 13.99
CA PHE A 114 3.46 -16.99 13.94
C PHE A 114 3.47 -18.12 14.97
N GLU A 115 3.17 -17.83 16.25
CA GLU A 115 3.06 -18.84 17.30
C GLU A 115 2.03 -19.93 16.97
N PRO A 116 0.77 -19.60 16.56
CA PRO A 116 -0.20 -20.61 16.14
C PRO A 116 0.26 -21.44 14.94
N TYR A 117 0.95 -20.82 13.97
CA TYR A 117 1.51 -21.53 12.82
C TYR A 117 2.57 -22.57 13.25
N LEU A 118 3.46 -22.22 14.17
CA LEU A 118 4.47 -23.16 14.70
C LEU A 118 3.84 -24.26 15.55
N GLU A 119 2.81 -23.96 16.34
CA GLU A 119 2.06 -24.95 17.10
C GLU A 119 1.39 -25.97 16.17
N ASP A 120 0.70 -25.51 15.13
CA ASP A 120 0.08 -26.39 14.13
C ASP A 120 1.11 -27.24 13.39
N LEU A 121 2.24 -26.64 13.01
CA LEU A 121 3.33 -27.34 12.34
C LEU A 121 3.94 -28.43 13.23
N SER A 122 4.22 -28.12 14.50
CA SER A 122 4.89 -29.04 15.42
C SER A 122 3.97 -30.14 15.97
N THR A 123 2.70 -29.82 16.24
CA THR A 123 1.76 -30.76 16.88
C THR A 123 0.98 -31.59 15.88
N LYS A 124 0.64 -31.01 14.71
CA LYS A 124 -0.22 -31.65 13.69
C LYS A 124 0.54 -32.00 12.41
N GLY A 125 1.76 -31.50 12.22
CA GLY A 125 2.51 -31.65 10.97
C GLY A 125 1.85 -30.92 9.78
N TRP A 126 0.97 -29.95 10.06
CA TRP A 126 0.24 -29.23 9.02
C TRP A 126 0.93 -27.91 8.68
N MET A 127 1.21 -27.69 7.39
CA MET A 127 1.70 -26.42 6.88
C MET A 127 0.52 -25.57 6.39
N GLY A 128 -0.01 -24.74 7.29
CA GLY A 128 -0.99 -23.72 6.95
C GLY A 128 -0.38 -22.57 6.13
N ASN A 129 -1.23 -21.63 5.68
CA ASN A 129 -0.77 -20.40 5.04
C ASN A 129 -0.83 -19.22 6.02
N PRO A 130 0.32 -18.75 6.56
CA PRO A 130 0.35 -17.65 7.52
C PRO A 130 -0.09 -16.31 6.91
N ASP A 131 -0.06 -16.15 5.58
CA ASP A 131 -0.51 -14.91 4.93
C ASP A 131 -2.02 -14.69 5.05
N ILE A 132 -2.80 -15.78 5.09
CA ILE A 132 -4.25 -15.71 5.32
C ILE A 132 -4.51 -15.15 6.71
N GLU A 133 -3.84 -15.71 7.72
CA GLU A 133 -3.96 -15.26 9.11
C GLU A 133 -3.41 -13.84 9.29
N CYS A 134 -2.32 -13.47 8.60
CA CYS A 134 -1.81 -12.09 8.58
C CYS A 134 -2.85 -11.10 8.04
N ASN A 135 -3.54 -11.43 6.94
CA ASN A 135 -4.60 -10.58 6.41
C ASN A 135 -5.76 -10.46 7.40
N VAL A 136 -6.24 -11.58 7.95
CA VAL A 136 -7.39 -11.61 8.86
C VAL A 136 -7.09 -10.89 10.17
N ARG A 137 -5.95 -11.18 10.80
CA ARG A 137 -5.64 -10.75 12.16
C ARG A 137 -4.89 -9.43 12.20
N VAL A 138 -3.93 -9.21 11.31
CA VAL A 138 -3.08 -8.01 11.35
C VAL A 138 -3.61 -6.93 10.42
N LYS A 139 -3.73 -7.19 9.10
CA LYS A 139 -4.09 -6.14 8.13
C LYS A 139 -5.53 -5.65 8.26
N PHE A 140 -6.48 -6.56 8.49
CA PHE A 140 -7.90 -6.22 8.63
C PHE A 140 -8.43 -6.35 10.07
N GLY A 141 -7.61 -6.86 10.99
CA GLY A 141 -7.85 -6.84 12.43
C GLY A 141 -7.15 -5.64 13.08
N VAL A 142 -5.94 -5.87 13.59
CA VAL A 142 -5.18 -4.90 14.39
C VAL A 142 -5.01 -3.54 13.70
N LEU A 143 -4.62 -3.51 12.42
CA LEU A 143 -4.48 -2.24 11.69
C LEU A 143 -5.82 -1.53 11.58
N ARG A 144 -6.91 -2.25 11.28
CA ARG A 144 -8.25 -1.66 11.17
C ARG A 144 -8.68 -1.02 12.48
N GLU A 145 -8.42 -1.67 13.61
CA GLU A 145 -8.70 -1.14 14.94
C GLU A 145 -7.81 0.06 15.29
N HIS A 146 -6.56 0.07 14.84
CA HIS A 146 -5.63 1.18 15.05
C HIS A 146 -6.03 2.48 14.31
N VAL A 147 -6.79 2.37 13.21
CA VAL A 147 -7.13 3.52 12.34
C VAL A 147 -8.58 3.98 12.43
N GLN A 148 -9.41 3.28 13.23
CA GLN A 148 -10.80 3.64 13.51
C GLN A 148 -10.89 4.77 14.54
#